data_AF-A0A366CZK8-F1
#
_entry.id   AF-A0A366CZK8-F1
#
_cell.length_a   1.000
_cell.length_b   1.000
_cell.length_c   1.000
_cell.angle_alpha   90.00
_cell.angle_beta   90.00
_cell.angle_gamma   90.00
#
_symmetry.space_group_name_H-M   'P 1'
#
loop_
_entity.id
_entity.type
_entity.pdbx_description
1 polymer ?
#
loop_
_entity_poly.entity_id
_entity_poly.type
_entity_poly.pdbx_seq_one_letter_code
_entity_poly.pdbx_strand_id
1 'polypeptide(L)'
;MKDTRAHDEDGVIKPGAKLSGNDYVVVRLRDSDDPPGRILVVRNPTRCHHGYTICVECAESWELDHHVDYELTGGGRRLREALDIQPATGNAEPSEADSGEPGTDTADPSPVHP
;
A
#
# COMPACT_ATOMS: atom_id res chain seq x y z
N MET A 1 15.03 15.10 29.27
CA MET A 1 15.46 13.80 28.72
C MET A 1 16.03 14.06 27.33
N LYS A 2 17.15 13.44 26.95
CA LYS A 2 17.67 13.56 25.58
C LYS A 2 16.84 12.67 24.68
N ASP A 3 16.34 13.20 23.58
CA ASP A 3 15.65 12.40 22.57
C ASP A 3 16.66 11.45 21.91
N THR A 4 16.51 10.16 22.19
CA THR A 4 17.36 9.09 21.64
C THR A 4 16.79 8.51 20.35
N ARG A 5 15.76 9.14 19.77
CA ARG A 5 15.10 8.63 18.57
C ARG A 5 15.99 8.88 17.36
N ALA A 6 16.09 7.86 16.51
CA ALA A 6 16.88 7.89 15.28
C ALA A 6 16.27 8.75 14.16
N HIS A 7 15.04 9.20 14.36
CA HIS A 7 14.25 10.01 13.43
C HIS A 7 13.50 11.10 14.18
N ASP A 8 13.07 12.13 13.47
CA ASP A 8 12.22 13.19 14.02
C ASP A 8 10.74 12.80 13.99
N GLU A 9 9.88 13.81 14.22
CA GLU A 9 8.43 13.68 14.26
C GLU A 9 7.82 13.34 12.88
N ASP A 10 8.36 13.90 11.80
CA ASP A 10 7.96 13.65 10.41
C ASP A 10 8.48 12.31 9.88
N GLY A 11 9.41 11.68 10.62
CA GLY A 11 10.00 10.40 10.25
C GLY A 11 11.32 10.50 9.50
N VAL A 12 11.88 11.71 9.38
CA VAL A 12 13.18 11.93 8.73
C VAL A 12 14.26 11.30 9.61
N ILE A 13 15.09 10.47 8.99
CA ILE A 13 16.18 9.81 9.69
C ILE A 13 17.28 10.84 9.96
N LYS A 14 17.64 11.02 11.24
CA LYS A 14 18.69 11.96 11.63
C LYS A 14 20.04 11.50 11.05
N PRO A 15 20.91 12.43 10.63
CA PRO A 15 22.25 12.10 10.16
C PRO A 15 23.03 11.28 11.19
N GLY A 16 23.70 10.21 10.75
CA GLY A 16 24.48 9.33 11.63
C GLY A 16 23.63 8.41 12.54
N ALA A 17 22.30 8.46 12.45
CA ALA A 17 21.46 7.58 13.24
C ALA A 17 21.69 6.10 12.90
N LYS A 18 21.82 5.29 13.96
CA LYS A 18 21.97 3.83 13.87
C LYS A 18 20.60 3.18 13.96
N LEU A 19 20.08 2.74 12.81
CA LEU A 19 18.81 2.05 12.67
C LEU A 19 19.02 0.56 12.48
N SER A 20 18.02 -0.24 12.88
CA SER A 20 17.97 -1.63 12.46
C SER A 20 17.71 -1.70 10.95
N GLY A 21 18.34 -2.66 10.26
CA GLY A 21 18.03 -2.96 8.86
C GLY A 21 16.58 -3.43 8.64
N ASN A 22 15.80 -3.61 9.70
CA ASN A 22 14.37 -3.93 9.64
C ASN A 22 13.46 -2.71 9.61
N ASP A 23 13.98 -1.51 9.87
CA ASP A 23 13.17 -0.31 10.10
C ASP A 23 13.15 0.63 8.89
N TYR A 24 14.02 0.42 7.90
CA TYR A 24 14.13 1.28 6.74
C TYR A 24 14.25 0.47 5.45
N VAL A 25 14.01 1.14 4.33
CA VAL A 25 14.33 0.70 2.98
C VAL A 25 15.31 1.70 2.35
N VAL A 26 16.08 1.23 1.37
CA VAL A 26 16.98 2.08 0.60
C VAL A 26 16.25 2.53 -0.66
N VAL A 27 16.34 3.83 -0.97
CA VAL A 27 15.76 4.43 -2.18
C VAL A 27 16.83 5.23 -2.92
N ARG A 28 16.71 5.28 -4.25
CA ARG A 28 17.53 6.14 -5.12
C ARG A 28 16.60 6.90 -6.06
N LEU A 29 16.90 8.16 -6.35
CA LEU A 29 16.14 8.86 -7.39
C LEU A 29 16.44 8.23 -8.75
N ARG A 30 15.43 8.07 -9.62
CA ARG A 30 15.61 7.38 -10.90
C ARG A 30 16.53 8.14 -11.87
N ASP A 31 16.40 9.46 -11.90
CA ASP A 31 17.06 10.34 -12.87
C ASP A 31 18.18 11.19 -12.23
N SER A 32 18.80 10.72 -11.15
CA SER A 32 19.93 11.41 -10.50
C SER A 32 21.03 10.44 -10.05
N ASP A 33 22.26 10.92 -10.10
CA ASP A 33 23.45 10.26 -9.54
C ASP A 33 23.58 10.48 -8.02
N ASP A 34 22.56 11.04 -7.37
CA ASP A 34 22.54 11.23 -5.93
C ASP A 34 22.73 9.90 -5.18
N PRO A 35 23.45 9.95 -4.04
CA PRO A 35 23.67 8.75 -3.24
C PRO A 35 22.34 8.19 -2.70
N PRO A 36 22.24 6.86 -2.52
CA PRO A 36 21.05 6.23 -1.97
C PRO A 36 20.66 6.80 -0.61
N GLY A 37 19.37 7.13 -0.48
CA GLY A 37 18.73 7.53 0.76
C GLY A 37 18.22 6.32 1.56
N ARG A 38 18.04 6.52 2.86
CA ARG A 38 17.30 5.58 3.73
C ARG A 38 15.95 6.20 4.06
N ILE A 39 14.87 5.44 3.91
CA ILE A 39 13.50 5.89 4.22
C ILE A 39 12.90 4.94 5.24
N LEU A 40 12.27 5.50 6.29
CA LEU A 40 11.68 4.71 7.36
C LEU A 40 10.45 3.94 6.86
N VAL A 41 10.38 2.65 7.16
CA VAL A 41 9.23 1.79 6.86
C VAL A 41 8.21 1.87 7.99
N VAL A 42 6.99 2.28 7.66
CA VAL A 42 5.86 2.39 8.58
C VAL A 42 4.86 1.28 8.31
N ARG A 43 4.53 0.49 9.34
CA ARG A 43 3.61 -0.64 9.23
C ARG A 43 2.13 -0.26 9.28
N ASN A 44 1.81 0.89 9.87
CA ASN A 44 0.44 1.37 9.98
C ASN A 44 0.26 2.60 9.06
N PRO A 45 -0.37 2.45 7.88
CA PRO A 45 -0.49 3.51 6.87
C PRO A 45 -1.12 4.79 7.41
N THR A 46 -2.05 4.71 8.37
CA THR A 46 -2.67 5.88 9.03
C THR A 46 -1.67 6.80 9.76
N ARG A 47 -0.43 6.34 9.95
CA ARG A 47 0.66 7.09 10.58
C ARG A 47 1.82 7.35 9.62
N CYS A 48 1.66 7.11 8.32
CA CYS A 48 2.67 7.46 7.35
C CYS A 48 2.71 8.96 7.12
N HIS A 49 3.92 9.50 6.99
CA HIS A 49 4.17 10.86 6.55
C HIS A 49 4.72 10.80 5.12
N HIS A 50 3.89 11.20 4.16
CA HIS A 50 4.20 11.12 2.73
C HIS A 50 5.47 11.92 2.41
N GLY A 51 6.38 11.33 1.63
CA GLY A 51 7.66 11.94 1.26
C GLY A 51 8.79 11.76 2.28
N TYR A 52 8.48 11.34 3.52
CA TYR A 52 9.49 11.13 4.57
C TYR A 52 9.52 9.70 5.12
N THR A 53 8.41 8.98 4.98
CA THR A 53 8.26 7.58 5.34
C THR A 53 7.58 6.80 4.21
N ILE A 54 7.74 5.49 4.22
CA ILE A 54 7.11 4.59 3.25
C ILE A 54 6.25 3.56 3.99
N CYS A 55 5.03 3.35 3.51
CA CYS A 55 4.15 2.27 3.93
C CYS A 55 3.72 1.47 2.70
N VAL A 56 2.96 0.39 2.92
CA VAL A 56 2.51 -0.49 1.84
C VAL A 56 1.62 0.23 0.81
N GLU A 57 0.80 1.19 1.22
CA GLU A 57 -0.06 1.95 0.30
C GLU A 57 0.72 2.98 -0.53
N CYS A 58 1.78 3.56 0.04
CA CYS A 58 2.56 4.59 -0.64
C CYS A 58 3.68 4.02 -1.51
N ALA A 59 4.02 2.73 -1.37
CA ALA A 59 5.23 2.19 -1.98
C ALA A 59 5.20 2.28 -3.52
N GLU A 60 4.05 2.03 -4.15
CA GLU A 60 3.89 2.21 -5.60
C GLU A 60 4.07 3.66 -6.04
N SER A 61 3.58 4.62 -5.24
CA SER A 61 3.78 6.05 -5.51
C SER A 61 5.25 6.45 -5.39
N TRP A 62 5.97 5.90 -4.41
CA TRP A 62 7.42 6.10 -4.28
C TRP A 62 8.19 5.60 -5.50
N GLU A 63 7.76 4.46 -6.05
CA GLU A 63 8.38 3.88 -7.24
C GLU A 63 8.22 4.74 -8.50
N LEU A 64 7.36 5.77 -8.53
CA LEU A 64 7.25 6.69 -9.66
C LEU A 64 8.54 7.50 -9.85
N ASP A 65 9.02 8.11 -8.77
CA ASP A 65 10.19 9.00 -8.79
C ASP A 65 11.48 8.29 -8.34
N HIS A 66 11.35 7.16 -7.62
CA HIS A 66 12.47 6.47 -7.01
C HIS A 66 12.60 5.01 -7.48
N HIS A 67 13.81 4.50 -7.45
CA HIS A 67 14.08 3.08 -7.34
C HIS A 67 14.06 2.69 -5.86
N VAL A 68 13.17 1.78 -5.48
CA VAL A 68 13.08 1.25 -4.13
C VAL A 68 13.80 -0.10 -4.08
N ASP A 69 14.89 -0.18 -3.33
CA ASP A 69 15.74 -1.37 -3.21
C ASP A 69 15.25 -2.29 -2.08
N TYR A 70 14.16 -3.02 -2.32
CA TYR A 70 13.52 -3.88 -1.31
C TYR A 70 14.46 -4.95 -0.73
N GLU A 71 15.34 -5.53 -1.55
CA GLU A 71 16.16 -6.66 -1.15
C GLU A 71 17.30 -6.30 -0.19
N LEU A 72 17.74 -5.03 -0.17
CA LEU A 72 18.92 -4.59 0.59
C LEU A 72 18.71 -4.59 2.10
N THR A 73 17.46 -4.60 2.56
CA THR A 73 17.12 -4.42 3.98
C THR A 73 16.02 -5.40 4.38
N GLY A 74 15.99 -5.78 5.66
CA GLY A 74 14.88 -6.57 6.19
C GLY A 74 13.56 -5.80 6.20
N GLY A 75 13.62 -4.46 6.30
CA GLY A 75 12.45 -3.58 6.18
C GLY A 75 11.89 -3.60 4.76
N GLY A 76 12.77 -3.47 3.76
CA GLY A 76 12.42 -3.55 2.34
C GLY A 76 11.80 -4.90 1.98
N ARG A 77 12.41 -6.03 2.36
CA ARG A 77 11.85 -7.35 2.02
C ARG A 77 10.45 -7.56 2.59
N ARG A 78 10.23 -7.17 3.84
CA ARG A 78 8.88 -7.21 4.45
C ARG A 78 7.88 -6.29 3.77
N LEU A 79 8.33 -5.13 3.29
CA LEU A 79 7.48 -4.23 2.53
C LEU A 79 7.08 -4.87 1.18
N ARG A 80 8.02 -5.53 0.50
CA ARG A 80 7.72 -6.28 -0.73
C ARG A 80 6.74 -7.42 -0.47
N GLU A 81 6.97 -8.23 0.56
CA GLU A 81 6.05 -9.29 0.97
C GLU A 81 4.64 -8.74 1.24
N ALA A 82 4.53 -7.58 1.89
CA ALA A 82 3.24 -6.94 2.16
C ALA A 82 2.54 -6.43 0.89
N LEU A 83 3.30 -5.94 -0.10
CA LEU A 83 2.76 -5.55 -1.41
C LEU A 83 2.23 -6.75 -2.18
N ASP A 84 2.93 -7.88 -2.17
CA ASP A 84 2.51 -9.10 -2.87
C ASP A 84 1.23 -9.72 -2.27
N ILE A 85 0.95 -9.45 -0.99
CA ILE A 85 -0.25 -9.93 -0.28
C ILE A 85 -1.45 -8.99 -0.47
N GLN A 86 -1.22 -7.71 -0.77
CA GLN A 86 -2.33 -6.79 -1.02
C GLN A 86 -3.14 -7.31 -2.22
N PRO A 87 -4.44 -7.60 -2.06
CA PRO A 87 -5.28 -7.83 -3.23
C PRO A 87 -5.19 -6.57 -4.07
N ALA A 88 -4.96 -6.72 -5.38
CA ALA A 88 -4.97 -5.61 -6.32
C ALA A 88 -6.26 -4.81 -6.10
N THR A 89 -6.18 -3.74 -5.31
CA THR A 89 -7.36 -2.93 -4.98
C THR A 89 -7.48 -1.93 -6.12
N GLY A 90 -7.71 -2.48 -7.30
CA GLY A 90 -8.18 -1.80 -8.48
C GLY A 90 -9.60 -2.27 -8.73
N ASN A 91 -10.55 -1.45 -8.31
CA ASN A 91 -11.90 -1.38 -8.88
C ASN A 91 -12.74 -2.67 -8.80
N ALA A 92 -13.14 -3.08 -7.59
CA ALA A 92 -14.44 -3.71 -7.47
C ALA A 92 -15.49 -2.59 -7.40
N GLU A 93 -16.07 -2.23 -8.55
CA GLU A 93 -17.40 -1.62 -8.54
C GLU A 93 -18.31 -2.49 -7.65
N PRO A 94 -19.18 -1.90 -6.81
CA PRO A 94 -20.20 -2.70 -6.14
C PRO A 94 -21.02 -3.36 -7.25
N SER A 95 -20.86 -4.68 -7.40
CA SER A 95 -21.72 -5.45 -8.29
C SER A 95 -23.14 -5.23 -7.81
N GLU A 96 -23.91 -4.45 -8.56
CA GLU A 96 -25.35 -4.43 -8.42
C GLU A 96 -25.81 -5.87 -8.61
N ALA A 97 -26.25 -6.48 -7.51
CA ALA A 97 -26.94 -7.74 -7.54
C ALA A 97 -28.29 -7.49 -8.24
N ASP A 98 -28.28 -7.50 -9.57
CA ASP A 98 -29.49 -7.63 -10.36
C ASP A 98 -30.12 -8.97 -9.98
N SER A 99 -31.17 -8.86 -9.17
CA SER A 99 -31.89 -9.99 -8.63
C SER A 99 -32.65 -10.65 -9.77
N GLY A 100 -32.02 -11.66 -10.37
CA GLY A 100 -32.63 -12.49 -11.40
C GLY A 100 -33.93 -13.11 -10.89
N GLU A 101 -35.05 -12.73 -11.49
CA GLU A 101 -36.30 -13.46 -11.36
C GLU A 101 -36.20 -14.79 -12.12
N PRO A 102 -36.50 -15.94 -11.49
CA PRO A 102 -36.51 -17.22 -12.18
C PRO A 102 -37.80 -17.37 -12.99
N GLY A 103 -37.66 -17.72 -14.27
CA GLY A 103 -38.78 -18.16 -15.09
C GLY A 103 -39.19 -19.61 -14.83
N THR A 104 -40.49 -19.88 -14.95
CA THR A 104 -41.15 -21.12 -15.42
C THR A 104 -42.67 -20.87 -15.43
N ASP A 105 -43.32 -20.77 -16.58
CA ASP A 105 -43.89 -21.85 -17.44
C ASP A 105 -45.41 -22.02 -17.22
N THR A 106 -46.15 -21.71 -18.29
CA THR A 106 -47.45 -22.25 -18.76
C THR A 106 -48.59 -22.57 -17.77
N ALA A 107 -49.72 -21.86 -17.88
CA ALA A 107 -51.06 -22.44 -18.12
C ALA A 107 -52.17 -21.37 -18.21
N ASP A 108 -52.83 -21.30 -19.37
CA ASP A 108 -54.22 -20.83 -19.54
C ASP A 108 -55.18 -21.80 -18.82
N PRO A 109 -56.17 -21.31 -18.06
CA PRO A 109 -57.54 -21.36 -18.60
C PRO A 109 -58.44 -20.17 -18.21
N SER A 110 -59.28 -19.75 -19.16
CA SER A 110 -60.55 -19.01 -18.93
C SER A 110 -61.49 -19.77 -17.95
N PRO A 111 -62.39 -19.13 -17.15
CA PRO A 111 -63.69 -18.62 -17.68
C PRO A 111 -64.43 -17.48 -16.90
N VAL A 112 -65.27 -16.72 -17.66
CA VAL A 112 -66.69 -16.29 -17.42
C VAL A 112 -67.12 -15.47 -16.17
N HIS A 113 -67.53 -14.20 -16.43
CA HIS A 113 -68.69 -13.37 -15.95
C HIS A 113 -68.93 -13.11 -14.44
N PRO A 114 -69.73 -12.11 -13.98
CA PRO A 114 -70.99 -11.52 -14.49
C PRO A 114 -70.86 -10.36 -15.48
#